data_AF-A0A517PYK1-F1
#
_entry.id   AF-A0A517PYK1-F1
#
_cell.length_a   1.000
_cell.length_b   1.000
_cell.length_c   1.000
_cell.angle_alpha   90.00
_cell.angle_beta   90.00
_cell.angle_gamma   90.00
#
_symmetry.space_group_name_H-M   'P 1'
#
loop_
_entity.id
_entity.type
_entity.pdbx_description
1 polymer ?
#
loop_
_entity_poly.entity_id
_entity_poly.type
_entity_poly.pdbx_seq_one_letter_code
_entity_poly.pdbx_strand_id
1 'polypeptide(L)'
;MTSRCRVDLTGILLSLLSLILLPAGCQRAGDPVPLDAALELQETGHSDQAIQMLAREDIEKNLHASSLRTLKINENEFKELPQWKRDFFSEESLLLVPLLKRAAYLQIEQLQAAEDAGAAEKEKALQSQLQRLIGFLQDKQRLQLYQQLGGGIQMKLKEATSDQVDSSQEST
;
A
#
# COMPACT_ATOMS: atom_id res chain seq x y z
N MET A 1 -50.58 30.53 -40.46
CA MET A 1 -49.99 31.23 -39.29
C MET A 1 -48.67 30.58 -38.97
N THR A 2 -47.61 31.38 -39.04
CA THR A 2 -46.22 31.00 -38.83
C THR A 2 -45.93 30.74 -37.35
N SER A 3 -45.25 29.64 -37.03
CA SER A 3 -44.25 29.70 -35.96
C SER A 3 -43.18 28.63 -36.19
N ARG A 4 -41.96 29.11 -36.43
CA ARG A 4 -40.73 28.33 -36.52
C ARG A 4 -40.22 28.15 -35.09
N CYS A 5 -40.17 26.93 -34.58
CA CYS A 5 -39.34 26.63 -33.42
C CYS A 5 -37.97 26.17 -33.92
N ARG A 6 -37.01 27.10 -33.89
CA ARG A 6 -35.59 26.79 -33.89
C ARG A 6 -35.31 25.95 -32.63
N VAL A 7 -34.85 24.73 -32.79
CA VAL A 7 -34.17 24.02 -31.71
C VAL A 7 -32.68 24.29 -31.92
N ASP A 8 -32.15 25.09 -30.99
CA ASP A 8 -30.77 25.53 -30.93
C ASP A 8 -29.82 24.32 -30.90
N LEU A 9 -28.93 24.27 -31.88
CA LEU A 9 -27.86 23.28 -32.05
C LEU A 9 -26.66 23.61 -31.13
N THR A 10 -26.93 24.05 -29.90
CA THR A 10 -25.91 24.46 -28.91
C THR A 10 -25.90 23.56 -27.67
N GLY A 11 -26.80 22.57 -27.59
CA GLY A 11 -26.90 21.65 -26.46
C GLY A 11 -26.08 20.35 -26.57
N ILE A 12 -25.45 20.06 -27.71
CA ILE A 12 -24.78 18.76 -27.94
C ILE A 12 -23.25 18.83 -27.72
N LEU A 13 -22.69 20.03 -27.57
CA LEU A 13 -21.23 20.23 -27.45
C LEU A 13 -20.69 20.38 -26.01
N LEU A 14 -21.55 20.30 -25.00
CA LEU A 14 -21.17 20.50 -23.58
C LEU A 14 -21.18 19.22 -22.73
N SER A 15 -21.50 18.06 -23.29
CA SER A 15 -21.55 16.79 -22.52
C SER A 15 -20.32 15.89 -22.67
N LEU A 16 -19.30 16.31 -23.45
CA LEU A 16 -18.09 15.51 -23.73
C LEU A 16 -16.81 16.09 -23.10
N LEU A 17 -16.93 17.12 -22.27
CA LEU A 17 -15.78 17.85 -21.71
C LEU A 17 -15.68 17.78 -20.17
N SER A 18 -16.31 16.78 -19.55
CA SER A 18 -16.26 16.54 -18.10
C SER A 18 -15.41 15.33 -17.69
N LEU A 19 -14.66 14.69 -18.61
CA LEU A 19 -13.86 13.49 -18.30
C LEU A 19 -12.34 13.68 -18.37
N ILE A 20 -11.86 14.92 -18.28
CA ILE A 20 -10.42 15.18 -18.13
C ILE A 20 -10.28 16.33 -17.13
N LEU A 21 -10.18 16.00 -15.85
CA LEU A 21 -9.40 16.70 -14.82
C LEU A 21 -9.62 15.97 -13.48
N LEU A 22 -8.79 14.97 -13.19
CA LEU A 22 -8.50 14.58 -11.81
C LEU A 22 -7.13 15.17 -11.46
N PRO A 23 -7.04 16.41 -10.98
CA PRO A 23 -5.85 16.85 -10.27
C PRO A 23 -5.91 16.30 -8.84
N ALA A 24 -4.82 15.65 -8.46
CA ALA A 24 -4.29 15.49 -7.10
C ALA A 24 -5.28 15.61 -5.92
N GLY A 25 -5.57 14.45 -5.32
CA GLY A 25 -5.80 14.24 -3.89
C GLY A 25 -6.16 15.47 -3.05
N CYS A 26 -7.42 15.87 -3.08
CA CYS A 26 -8.03 16.50 -1.92
C CYS A 26 -8.20 15.41 -0.86
N GLN A 27 -7.17 15.17 -0.04
CA GLN A 27 -7.40 14.57 1.27
C GLN A 27 -8.35 15.53 2.00
N ARG A 28 -9.62 15.13 2.16
CA ARG A 28 -10.52 15.83 3.07
C ARG A 28 -9.89 15.70 4.45
N ALA A 29 -9.73 16.84 5.12
CA ALA A 29 -9.37 16.84 6.53
C ALA A 29 -10.45 16.05 7.29
N GLY A 30 -10.13 14.80 7.66
CA GLY A 30 -11.06 13.88 8.32
C GLY A 30 -11.13 12.47 7.73
N ASP A 31 -10.63 12.21 6.51
CA ASP A 31 -10.60 10.86 5.98
C ASP A 31 -9.49 10.04 6.70
N PRO A 32 -9.79 8.83 7.20
CA PRO A 32 -8.78 8.00 7.83
C PRO A 32 -7.65 7.69 6.85
N VAL A 33 -6.41 7.64 7.36
CA VAL A 33 -5.27 7.20 6.55
C VAL A 33 -5.58 5.79 6.04
N PRO A 34 -5.28 5.44 4.78
CA PRO A 34 -5.62 4.13 4.22
C PRO A 34 -5.24 2.92 5.08
N LEU A 35 -4.18 3.01 5.89
CA LEU A 35 -3.84 1.96 6.86
C LEU A 35 -4.90 1.79 7.95
N ASP A 36 -5.40 2.89 8.52
CA ASP A 36 -6.37 2.86 9.61
C ASP A 36 -7.70 2.28 9.09
N ALA A 37 -8.12 2.67 7.88
CA ALA A 37 -9.29 2.09 7.20
C ALA A 37 -9.10 0.59 6.86
N ALA A 38 -7.90 0.20 6.45
CA ALA A 38 -7.60 -1.21 6.17
C ALA A 38 -7.62 -2.06 7.45
N LEU A 39 -7.20 -1.51 8.60
CA LEU A 39 -7.31 -2.20 9.88
C LEU A 39 -8.77 -2.39 10.30
N GLU A 40 -9.63 -1.37 10.16
CA GLU A 40 -11.07 -1.51 10.43
C GLU A 40 -11.72 -2.59 9.54
N LEU A 41 -11.35 -2.64 8.26
CA LEU A 41 -11.80 -3.69 7.35
C LEU A 41 -11.31 -5.08 7.81
N GLN A 42 -10.08 -5.19 8.29
CA GLN A 42 -9.57 -6.45 8.79
C GLN A 42 -10.27 -6.90 10.07
N GLU A 43 -10.52 -5.99 11.01
CA GLU A 43 -11.25 -6.26 12.25
C GLU A 43 -12.68 -6.74 11.99
N THR A 44 -13.32 -6.22 10.93
CA THR A 44 -14.67 -6.59 10.51
C THR A 44 -14.71 -7.84 9.61
N GLY A 45 -13.57 -8.49 9.38
CA GLY A 45 -13.47 -9.74 8.61
C GLY A 45 -13.35 -9.57 7.10
N HIS A 46 -13.16 -8.35 6.61
CA HIS A 46 -12.96 -8.01 5.20
C HIS A 46 -11.46 -7.95 4.83
N SER A 47 -10.69 -8.96 5.25
CA SER A 47 -9.23 -8.97 5.12
C SER A 47 -8.75 -8.85 3.67
N ASP A 48 -9.39 -9.53 2.71
CA ASP A 48 -8.98 -9.44 1.30
C ASP A 48 -9.16 -8.02 0.74
N GLN A 49 -10.23 -7.33 1.15
CA GLN A 49 -10.47 -5.94 0.77
C GLN A 49 -9.43 -5.00 1.40
N ALA A 50 -9.09 -5.21 2.68
CA ALA A 50 -8.04 -4.47 3.37
C ALA A 50 -6.67 -4.62 2.66
N ILE A 51 -6.31 -5.85 2.30
CA ILE A 51 -5.06 -6.16 1.60
C ILE A 51 -5.02 -5.47 0.24
N GLN A 52 -6.09 -5.58 -0.54
CA GLN A 52 -6.19 -4.96 -1.87
C GLN A 52 -6.17 -3.44 -1.80
N MET A 53 -6.82 -2.85 -0.80
CA MET A 53 -6.78 -1.41 -0.55
C MET A 53 -5.35 -0.98 -0.27
N LEU A 54 -4.66 -1.62 0.68
CA LEU A 54 -3.34 -1.20 1.11
C LEU A 54 -2.26 -1.45 0.03
N ALA A 55 -2.37 -2.53 -0.75
CA ALA A 55 -1.41 -2.84 -1.82
C ALA A 55 -1.42 -1.82 -2.98
N ARG A 56 -2.50 -1.05 -3.14
CA ARG A 56 -2.57 0.02 -4.16
C ARG A 56 -1.88 1.31 -3.72
N GLU A 57 -1.53 1.41 -2.45
CA GLU A 57 -0.99 2.60 -1.84
C GLU A 57 0.53 2.52 -1.63
N ASP A 58 1.14 3.66 -1.33
CA ASP A 58 2.50 3.70 -0.80
C ASP A 58 2.47 3.31 0.69
N ILE A 59 2.66 2.01 0.98
CA ILE A 59 2.49 1.43 2.34
C ILE A 59 3.39 2.15 3.35
N GLU A 60 4.63 2.47 2.99
CA GLU A 60 5.57 3.18 3.88
C GLU A 60 5.05 4.55 4.29
N LYS A 61 4.52 5.34 3.34
CA LYS A 61 3.89 6.64 3.67
C LYS A 61 2.69 6.48 4.60
N ASN A 62 1.89 5.44 4.40
CA ASN A 62 0.75 5.15 5.27
C ASN A 62 1.20 4.79 6.69
N LEU A 63 2.27 4.01 6.83
CA LEU A 63 2.86 3.71 8.14
C LEU A 63 3.37 4.97 8.85
N HIS A 64 3.97 5.92 8.11
CA HIS A 64 4.39 7.20 8.66
C HIS A 64 3.22 8.09 9.09
N ALA A 65 2.16 8.12 8.29
CA ALA A 65 0.97 8.93 8.57
C ALA A 65 0.09 8.33 9.68
N SER A 66 0.24 7.04 9.98
CA SER A 66 -0.60 6.34 10.93
C SER A 66 -0.48 6.86 12.36
N SER A 67 -1.60 6.77 13.08
CA SER A 67 -1.70 7.08 14.49
C SER A 67 -1.19 5.95 15.41
N LEU A 68 -0.96 4.75 14.87
CA LEU A 68 -0.59 3.56 15.62
C LEU A 68 0.70 3.75 16.41
N ARG A 69 0.65 3.47 17.71
CA ARG A 69 1.77 3.70 18.63
C ARG A 69 2.79 2.58 18.58
N THR A 70 2.38 1.36 18.23
CA THR A 70 3.30 0.22 18.05
C THR A 70 4.34 0.49 16.98
N LEU A 71 3.97 1.25 15.93
CA LEU A 71 4.90 1.67 14.89
C LEU A 71 5.94 2.68 15.38
N LYS A 72 5.79 3.28 16.56
CA LYS A 72 6.62 4.39 17.06
C LYS A 72 7.46 4.02 18.29
N ILE A 73 7.45 2.76 18.70
CA ILE A 73 8.15 2.27 19.89
C ILE A 73 9.23 1.26 19.50
N ASN A 74 10.37 1.31 20.19
CA ASN A 74 11.43 0.31 20.05
C ASN A 74 11.31 -0.81 21.09
N GLU A 75 12.13 -1.85 20.93
CA GLU A 75 12.09 -3.05 21.78
C GLU A 75 12.37 -2.77 23.27
N ASN A 76 13.24 -1.80 23.57
CA ASN A 76 13.57 -1.46 24.96
C ASN A 76 12.41 -0.71 25.62
N GLU A 77 11.88 0.30 24.95
CA GLU A 77 10.72 1.06 25.40
C GLU A 77 9.51 0.14 25.60
N PHE A 78 9.30 -0.83 24.71
CA PHE A 78 8.22 -1.81 24.82
C PHE A 78 8.34 -2.68 26.08
N LYS A 79 9.55 -3.15 26.41
CA LYS A 79 9.80 -3.97 27.61
C LYS A 79 9.55 -3.20 28.90
N GLU A 80 9.76 -1.89 28.90
CA GLU A 80 9.52 -1.02 30.06
C GLU A 80 8.04 -0.71 30.31
N LEU A 81 7.16 -0.97 29.33
CA LEU A 81 5.73 -0.73 29.50
C LEU A 81 5.08 -1.65 30.55
N PRO A 82 4.01 -1.23 31.22
CA PRO A 82 3.22 -2.14 32.03
C PRO A 82 2.58 -3.23 31.17
N GLN A 83 2.35 -4.43 31.76
CA GLN A 83 1.86 -5.62 31.04
C GLN A 83 0.63 -5.34 30.17
N TRP A 84 -0.41 -4.72 30.73
CA TRP A 84 -1.65 -4.41 30.00
C TRP A 84 -1.43 -3.61 28.71
N LYS A 85 -0.41 -2.75 28.68
CA LYS A 85 -0.10 -1.93 27.51
C LYS A 85 0.71 -2.73 26.49
N ARG A 86 1.55 -3.67 26.94
CA ARG A 86 2.18 -4.65 26.05
C ARG A 86 1.15 -5.56 25.41
N ASP A 87 0.14 -6.00 26.16
CA ASP A 87 -0.96 -6.84 25.65
C ASP A 87 -1.73 -6.11 24.54
N PHE A 88 -2.15 -4.86 24.80
CA PHE A 88 -2.82 -4.02 23.81
C PHE A 88 -1.98 -3.84 22.52
N PHE A 89 -0.68 -3.57 22.65
CA PHE A 89 0.22 -3.45 21.50
C PHE A 89 0.46 -4.78 20.77
N SER A 90 0.38 -5.90 21.48
CA SER A 90 0.48 -7.22 20.88
C SER A 90 -0.77 -7.53 20.05
N GLU A 91 -1.96 -7.19 20.55
CA GLU A 91 -3.23 -7.29 19.81
C GLU A 91 -3.23 -6.42 18.54
N GLU A 92 -2.81 -5.16 18.64
CA GLU A 92 -2.66 -4.26 17.48
C GLU A 92 -1.69 -4.88 16.44
N SER A 93 -0.58 -5.47 16.89
CA SER A 93 0.41 -6.10 16.02
C SER A 93 -0.10 -7.39 15.36
N LEU A 94 -0.95 -8.17 16.04
CA LEU A 94 -1.57 -9.39 15.50
C LEU A 94 -2.43 -9.11 14.28
N LEU A 95 -3.05 -7.93 14.21
CA LEU A 95 -3.80 -7.49 13.04
C LEU A 95 -2.87 -6.88 11.99
N LEU A 96 -2.01 -5.95 12.41
CA LEU A 96 -1.21 -5.16 11.50
C LEU A 96 -0.18 -5.99 10.71
N VAL A 97 0.53 -6.91 11.35
CA VAL A 97 1.64 -7.62 10.71
C VAL A 97 1.19 -8.53 9.57
N PRO A 98 0.14 -9.37 9.73
CA PRO A 98 -0.40 -10.14 8.60
C PRO A 98 -0.90 -9.27 7.46
N LEU A 99 -1.55 -8.14 7.77
CA LEU A 99 -2.06 -7.19 6.78
C LEU A 99 -0.93 -6.66 5.91
N LEU A 100 0.09 -6.08 6.56
CA LEU A 100 1.26 -5.50 5.88
C LEU A 100 2.01 -6.55 5.07
N LYS A 101 2.20 -7.76 5.62
CA LYS A 101 2.86 -8.85 4.91
C LYS A 101 2.14 -9.17 3.60
N ARG A 102 0.83 -9.37 3.66
CA ARG A 102 0.03 -9.75 2.49
C ARG A 102 -0.05 -8.62 1.47
N ALA A 103 -0.21 -7.37 1.91
CA ALA A 103 -0.22 -6.21 1.02
C ALA A 103 1.14 -6.02 0.30
N ALA A 104 2.25 -6.15 1.02
CA ALA A 104 3.59 -6.06 0.44
C ALA A 104 3.87 -7.21 -0.54
N TYR A 105 3.41 -8.43 -0.23
CA TYR A 105 3.56 -9.57 -1.14
C TYR A 105 2.76 -9.37 -2.42
N LEU A 106 1.56 -8.81 -2.32
CA LEU A 106 0.77 -8.44 -3.49
C LEU A 106 1.45 -7.33 -4.31
N GLN A 107 2.13 -6.37 -3.69
CA GLN A 107 2.94 -5.38 -4.41
C GLN A 107 4.14 -6.02 -5.14
N ILE A 108 4.73 -7.07 -4.58
CA ILE A 108 5.79 -7.86 -5.26
C ILE A 108 5.21 -8.60 -6.47
N GLU A 109 4.04 -9.21 -6.35
CA GLU A 109 3.36 -9.85 -7.51
C GLU A 109 3.02 -8.82 -8.60
N GLN A 110 2.58 -7.62 -8.21
CA GLN A 110 2.32 -6.52 -9.14
C GLN A 110 3.59 -5.98 -9.81
N LEU A 111 4.73 -6.04 -9.12
CA LEU A 111 6.03 -5.69 -9.66
C LEU A 111 6.41 -6.67 -10.78
N GLN A 112 6.35 -7.98 -10.51
CA GLN A 112 6.63 -9.02 -11.51
C GLN A 112 5.71 -8.88 -12.73
N ALA A 113 4.41 -8.66 -12.51
CA ALA A 113 3.47 -8.44 -13.60
C ALA A 113 3.75 -7.14 -14.40
N ALA A 114 4.33 -6.12 -13.77
CA ALA A 114 4.75 -4.90 -14.46
C ALA A 114 6.02 -5.13 -15.29
N GLU A 115 6.98 -5.91 -14.78
CA GLU A 115 8.19 -6.34 -15.49
C GLU A 115 7.81 -7.16 -16.73
N ASP A 116 6.96 -8.18 -16.58
CA ASP A 116 6.47 -9.03 -17.67
C ASP A 116 5.75 -8.23 -18.77
N ALA A 117 5.06 -7.15 -18.37
CA ALA A 117 4.35 -6.26 -19.28
C ALA A 117 5.25 -5.15 -19.89
N GLY A 118 6.52 -5.07 -19.52
CA GLY A 118 7.44 -4.00 -19.95
C GLY A 118 7.07 -2.60 -19.42
N ALA A 119 6.33 -2.53 -18.32
CA ALA A 119 5.81 -1.29 -17.74
C ALA A 119 6.83 -0.63 -16.78
N ALA A 120 7.98 -0.19 -17.33
CA ALA A 120 9.15 0.27 -16.57
C ALA A 120 8.89 1.35 -15.50
N GLU A 121 7.98 2.31 -15.76
CA GLU A 121 7.64 3.34 -14.76
C GLU A 121 6.91 2.75 -13.55
N LYS A 122 6.01 1.80 -13.79
CA LYS A 122 5.27 1.12 -12.71
C LYS A 122 6.18 0.21 -11.92
N GLU A 123 7.03 -0.55 -12.60
CA GLU A 123 8.08 -1.38 -12.00
C GLU A 123 8.96 -0.54 -11.06
N LYS A 124 9.55 0.53 -11.58
CA LYS A 124 10.43 1.42 -10.81
C LYS A 124 9.72 2.03 -9.60
N ALA A 125 8.47 2.43 -9.76
CA ALA A 125 7.67 2.96 -8.66
C ALA A 125 7.45 1.91 -7.55
N LEU A 126 7.01 0.70 -7.91
CA LEU A 126 6.78 -0.41 -6.98
C LEU A 126 8.07 -0.84 -6.28
N GLN A 127 9.16 -1.01 -7.04
CA GLN A 127 10.46 -1.36 -6.50
C GLN A 127 10.94 -0.33 -5.47
N SER A 128 10.80 0.96 -5.78
CA SER A 128 11.17 2.04 -4.87
C SER A 128 10.30 2.05 -3.59
N GLN A 129 8.99 1.84 -3.72
CA GLN A 129 8.07 1.74 -2.59
C GLN A 129 8.42 0.57 -1.67
N LEU A 130 8.65 -0.61 -2.24
CA LEU A 130 9.01 -1.82 -1.49
C LEU A 130 10.35 -1.65 -0.77
N GLN A 131 11.36 -1.05 -1.41
CA GLN A 131 12.66 -0.79 -0.79
C GLN A 131 12.55 0.18 0.39
N ARG A 132 11.76 1.26 0.26
CA ARG A 132 11.51 2.18 1.38
C ARG A 132 10.77 1.49 2.52
N LEU A 133 9.74 0.71 2.20
CA LEU A 133 8.99 -0.08 3.19
C LEU A 133 9.90 -1.04 3.98
N ILE A 134 10.75 -1.80 3.27
CA ILE A 134 11.71 -2.70 3.90
C ILE A 134 12.64 -1.91 4.83
N GLY A 135 13.20 -0.79 4.36
CA GLY A 135 14.07 0.06 5.18
C GLY A 135 13.37 0.60 6.43
N PHE A 136 12.14 1.08 6.30
CA PHE A 136 11.32 1.55 7.42
C PHE A 136 11.08 0.45 8.46
N LEU A 137 10.72 -0.76 8.01
CA LEU A 137 10.41 -1.88 8.88
C LEU A 137 11.66 -2.45 9.58
N GLN A 138 12.81 -2.44 8.91
CA GLN A 138 14.08 -2.93 9.44
C GLN A 138 14.84 -1.91 10.31
N ASP A 139 14.30 -0.71 10.51
CA ASP A 139 14.90 0.27 11.41
C ASP A 139 15.01 -0.29 12.84
N LYS A 140 16.18 -0.13 13.46
CA LYS A 140 16.49 -0.64 14.81
C LYS A 140 15.66 0.05 15.91
N GLN A 141 15.03 1.17 15.60
CA GLN A 141 14.08 1.88 16.46
C GLN A 141 12.65 1.31 16.37
N ARG A 142 12.45 0.21 15.65
CA ARG A 142 11.18 -0.52 15.61
C ARG A 142 11.24 -1.79 16.45
N LEU A 143 10.07 -2.29 16.84
CA LEU A 143 9.93 -3.61 17.45
C LEU A 143 10.56 -4.71 16.59
N GLN A 144 11.13 -5.73 17.24
CA GLN A 144 11.80 -6.82 16.53
C GLN A 144 10.86 -7.54 15.55
N LEU A 145 9.57 -7.63 15.87
CA LEU A 145 8.56 -8.22 14.99
C LEU A 145 8.46 -7.50 13.63
N TYR A 146 8.54 -6.16 13.59
CA TYR A 146 8.52 -5.42 12.33
C TYR A 146 9.82 -5.59 11.54
N GLN A 147 10.96 -5.69 12.24
CA GLN A 147 12.24 -5.97 11.59
C GLN A 147 12.22 -7.35 10.91
N GLN A 148 11.64 -8.36 11.58
CA GLN A 148 11.43 -9.70 11.01
C GLN A 148 10.47 -9.67 9.81
N LEU A 149 9.38 -8.89 9.89
CA LEU A 149 8.49 -8.66 8.76
C LEU A 149 9.24 -8.06 7.57
N GLY A 150 10.04 -7.01 7.79
CA GLY A 150 10.85 -6.39 6.75
C GLY A 150 11.84 -7.37 6.12
N GLY A 151 12.48 -8.23 6.93
CA GLY A 151 13.34 -9.32 6.44
C GLY A 151 12.59 -10.33 5.56
N GLY A 152 11.38 -10.73 5.96
CA GLY A 152 10.53 -11.63 5.18
C GLY A 152 10.11 -11.03 3.83
N ILE A 153 9.73 -9.76 3.81
CA ILE A 153 9.40 -9.03 2.57
C ILE A 153 10.63 -8.90 1.67
N GLN A 154 11.79 -8.58 2.23
CA GLN A 154 13.04 -8.48 1.48
C GLN A 154 13.43 -9.81 0.84
N MET A 155 13.28 -10.93 1.56
CA MET A 155 13.53 -12.26 1.02
C MET A 155 12.60 -12.57 -0.14
N LYS A 156 11.29 -12.34 0.02
CA LYS A 156 10.30 -12.57 -1.04
C LYS A 156 10.56 -11.71 -2.27
N LEU A 157 10.94 -10.44 -2.09
CA LEU A 157 11.30 -9.54 -3.18
C LEU A 157 12.52 -10.06 -3.94
N LYS A 158 13.55 -10.52 -3.25
CA LYS A 158 14.74 -11.10 -3.87
C LYS A 158 14.41 -12.34 -4.70
N GLU A 159 13.63 -13.28 -4.16
CA GLU A 159 13.16 -14.46 -4.89
C GLU A 159 12.46 -14.05 -6.19
N ALA A 160 11.50 -13.11 -6.09
CA ALA A 160 10.71 -12.64 -7.22
C ALA A 160 11.55 -12.00 -8.34
N THR A 161 12.66 -11.35 -8.01
CA THR A 161 13.55 -10.68 -8.97
C THR A 161 14.78 -11.51 -9.37
N SER A 162 15.12 -12.57 -8.62
CA SER A 162 16.33 -13.37 -8.83
C SER A 162 16.07 -14.58 -9.75
N ASP A 163 14.85 -15.11 -9.78
CA ASP A 163 14.46 -16.23 -10.63
C ASP A 163 14.57 -15.92 -12.15
N GLN A 164 14.86 -14.68 -12.53
CA GLN A 164 15.04 -14.26 -13.93
C GLN A 164 16.50 -14.31 -14.43
N VAL A 165 17.50 -14.45 -13.56
CA VAL A 165 18.91 -14.53 -14.00
C VAL A 165 19.22 -15.88 -14.66
N ASP A 166 18.54 -16.96 -14.24
CA ASP A 166 18.79 -18.31 -14.76
C ASP A 166 18.07 -18.62 -16.08
N SER A 167 16.92 -18.01 -16.36
CA SER A 167 16.17 -18.30 -17.61
C SER A 167 16.80 -17.71 -18.88
N SER A 168 17.80 -16.83 -18.74
CA SER A 168 18.50 -16.21 -19.87
C SER A 168 19.77 -16.95 -20.30
N GLN A 169 20.17 -18.01 -19.58
CA GLN A 169 21.40 -18.78 -19.88
C GLN A 169 21.16 -20.16 -20.50
N GLU A 170 19.91 -20.60 -20.68
CA GLU A 170 19.57 -21.92 -21.26
C GLU A 170 19.31 -21.93 -22.78
N SER A 171 19.65 -20.85 -23.49
CA SER A 171 19.53 -20.76 -24.95
C SER A 171 20.87 -20.41 -25.62
N THR A 172 21.85 -21.31 -25.52
CA THR A 172 23.03 -21.35 -26.41
C THR A 172 23.45 -22.78 -26.68
#